data_AF-A0A2E8E7K0-F1
#
_entry.id   AF-A0A2E8E7K0-F1
#
_cell.length_a   1.000
_cell.length_b   1.000
_cell.length_c   1.000
_cell.angle_alpha   90.00
_cell.angle_beta   90.00
_cell.angle_gamma   90.00
#
_symmetry.space_group_name_H-M   'P 1'
#
loop_
_entity.id
_entity.type
_entity.pdbx_description
1 polymer ?
#
loop_
_entity_poly.entity_id
_entity_poly.type
_entity_poly.pdbx_seq_one_letter_code
_entity_poly.pdbx_strand_id
1 'polypeptide(L)'
;MGRKSRDSRRARLAAKPARAAPGPDSGRALAAAALAWLIPGAGHLWLGRRQKGVIFLTALPVMFVIGLWLEGRLFPFGSGELLVMLAAFADLGNGLPYVLARVGGFGEGLVVATTFEYGNTFAIVSGLLNMLVCLDAYDVALGRK
;
A
#
# COMPACT_ATOMS: atom_id res chain seq x y z
N MET A 1 11.63 -55.69 -33.54
CA MET A 1 11.05 -55.12 -32.29
C MET A 1 11.67 -53.78 -31.82
N GLY A 2 12.50 -53.06 -32.61
CA GLY A 2 13.36 -51.96 -32.07
C GLY A 2 13.01 -50.50 -32.44
N ARG A 3 11.99 -50.26 -33.28
CA ARG A 3 11.68 -48.90 -33.80
C ARG A 3 10.92 -48.03 -32.79
N LYS A 4 9.91 -48.60 -32.11
CA LYS A 4 9.08 -47.91 -31.09
C LYS A 4 9.89 -47.38 -29.89
N SER A 5 10.97 -48.06 -29.52
CA SER A 5 11.83 -47.66 -28.39
C SER A 5 12.72 -46.45 -28.69
N ARG A 6 13.11 -46.26 -29.96
CA ARG A 6 13.92 -45.11 -30.40
C ARG A 6 13.07 -43.84 -30.55
N ASP A 7 11.84 -43.98 -31.06
CA ASP A 7 10.90 -42.86 -31.17
C ASP A 7 10.46 -42.32 -29.81
N SER A 8 10.26 -43.21 -28.82
CA SER A 8 9.89 -42.80 -27.46
C SER A 8 11.04 -42.11 -26.70
N ARG A 9 12.31 -42.48 -26.94
CA ARG A 9 13.46 -41.72 -26.42
C ARG A 9 13.66 -40.37 -27.10
N ARG A 10 13.46 -40.30 -28.42
CA ARG A 10 13.53 -39.02 -29.16
C ARG A 10 12.43 -38.04 -28.74
N ALA A 11 11.22 -38.54 -28.49
CA ALA A 11 10.12 -37.72 -27.97
C ALA A 11 10.41 -37.17 -26.56
N ARG A 12 11.08 -37.96 -25.69
CA ARG A 12 11.53 -37.49 -24.37
C ARG A 12 12.71 -36.51 -24.43
N LEU A 13 13.62 -36.67 -25.40
CA LEU A 13 14.76 -35.76 -25.59
C LEU A 13 14.37 -34.42 -26.24
N ALA A 14 13.23 -34.36 -26.94
CA ALA A 14 12.70 -33.13 -27.54
C ALA A 14 11.82 -32.31 -26.58
N ALA A 15 11.40 -32.88 -25.46
CA ALA A 15 10.66 -32.16 -24.43
C ALA A 15 11.62 -31.26 -23.64
N LYS A 16 11.87 -30.06 -24.17
CA LYS A 16 12.52 -28.97 -23.44
C LYS A 16 11.83 -28.86 -22.08
N PRO A 17 12.55 -28.99 -20.94
CA PRO A 17 11.92 -28.88 -19.64
C PRO A 17 11.21 -27.53 -19.59
N ALA A 18 9.91 -27.53 -19.27
CA ALA A 18 9.18 -26.30 -19.04
C ALA A 18 9.99 -25.50 -18.03
N ARG A 19 10.46 -24.32 -18.44
CA ARG A 19 11.25 -23.44 -17.58
C ARG A 19 10.42 -23.25 -16.31
N ALA A 20 10.95 -23.68 -15.17
CA ALA A 20 10.29 -23.47 -13.88
C ALA A 20 9.89 -21.99 -13.82
N ALA A 21 8.59 -21.73 -13.60
CA ALA A 21 8.12 -20.37 -13.44
C ALA A 21 9.00 -19.70 -12.37
N PRO A 22 9.50 -18.47 -12.59
CA PRO A 22 10.25 -17.77 -11.56
C PRO A 22 9.41 -17.78 -10.28
N GLY A 23 10.04 -18.14 -9.16
CA GLY A 23 9.39 -18.09 -7.86
C GLY A 23 8.90 -16.67 -7.56
N PRO A 24 7.99 -16.50 -6.59
CA PRO A 24 7.48 -15.18 -6.24
C PRO A 24 8.61 -14.17 -6.02
N ASP A 25 8.60 -13.08 -6.80
CA ASP A 25 9.61 -12.02 -6.74
C ASP A 25 9.38 -11.14 -5.50
N SER A 26 9.79 -11.62 -4.31
CA SER A 26 9.59 -10.90 -3.03
C SER A 26 10.12 -9.46 -3.06
N GLY A 27 11.22 -9.20 -3.76
CA GLY A 27 11.76 -7.85 -3.91
C GLY A 27 10.83 -6.90 -4.67
N ARG A 28 10.17 -7.38 -5.73
CA ARG A 28 9.16 -6.60 -6.46
C ARG A 28 7.92 -6.38 -5.61
N ALA A 29 7.52 -7.36 -4.80
CA ALA A 29 6.40 -7.22 -3.88
C ALA A 29 6.66 -6.17 -2.79
N LEU A 30 7.84 -6.18 -2.18
CA LEU A 30 8.26 -5.15 -1.22
C LEU A 30 8.34 -3.77 -1.87
N ALA A 31 8.88 -3.67 -3.09
CA ALA A 31 8.91 -2.41 -3.83
C ALA A 31 7.51 -1.87 -4.13
N ALA A 32 6.56 -2.74 -4.52
CA ALA A 32 5.18 -2.34 -4.75
C ALA A 32 4.50 -1.83 -3.46
N ALA A 33 4.72 -2.51 -2.33
CA ALA A 33 4.21 -2.10 -1.04
C ALA A 33 4.81 -0.75 -0.59
N ALA A 34 6.13 -0.59 -0.73
CA ALA A 34 6.82 0.65 -0.39
C ALA A 34 6.36 1.84 -1.26
N LEU A 35 6.17 1.63 -2.56
CA LEU A 35 5.62 2.65 -3.46
C LEU A 35 4.19 3.02 -3.08
N ALA A 36 3.34 2.04 -2.77
CA ALA A 36 1.97 2.27 -2.33
C ALA A 36 1.91 2.99 -0.98
N TRP A 37 2.84 2.72 -0.06
CA TRP A 37 2.95 3.43 1.20
C TRP A 37 3.36 4.88 0.98
N LEU A 38 4.42 5.11 0.20
CA LEU A 38 4.95 6.44 -0.05
C LEU A 38 3.92 7.32 -0.77
N ILE A 39 3.34 6.84 -1.87
CA ILE A 39 2.30 7.54 -2.61
C ILE A 39 1.10 6.59 -2.72
N PRO A 40 -0.04 6.90 -2.05
CA PRO A 40 -1.23 6.06 -2.11
C PRO A 40 -1.58 5.64 -3.54
N GLY A 41 -1.67 4.33 -3.79
CA GLY A 41 -1.98 3.78 -5.12
C GLY A 41 -0.83 3.69 -6.13
N ALA A 42 0.36 4.24 -5.87
CA ALA A 42 1.48 4.21 -6.82
C ALA A 42 2.00 2.78 -7.07
N GLY A 43 1.99 1.91 -6.05
CA GLY A 43 2.31 0.49 -6.22
C GLY A 43 1.41 -0.20 -7.24
N HIS A 44 0.10 0.06 -7.21
CA HIS A 44 -0.86 -0.48 -8.18
C HIS A 44 -0.67 0.08 -9.59
N LEU A 45 -0.34 1.37 -9.71
CA LEU A 45 -0.03 1.97 -11.00
C LEU A 45 1.22 1.35 -11.62
N TRP A 46 2.27 1.14 -10.81
CA TRP A 46 3.50 0.49 -11.24
C TRP A 46 3.28 -0.96 -11.68
N LEU A 47 2.41 -1.70 -10.98
CA LEU A 47 2.00 -3.06 -11.35
C LEU A 47 0.98 -3.11 -12.50
N GLY A 48 0.64 -1.97 -13.12
CA GLY A 48 -0.28 -1.88 -14.26
C GLY A 48 -1.77 -1.92 -13.90
N ARG A 49 -2.14 -1.99 -12.63
CA ARG A 49 -3.54 -1.98 -12.13
C ARG A 49 -4.08 -0.54 -12.05
N ARG A 50 -4.24 0.11 -13.21
CA ARG A 50 -4.56 1.54 -13.33
C ARG A 50 -5.81 1.98 -12.57
N GLN A 51 -6.91 1.24 -12.68
CA GLN A 51 -8.16 1.62 -12.02
C GLN A 51 -8.01 1.69 -10.49
N LYS A 52 -7.49 0.62 -9.86
CA LYS A 52 -7.22 0.59 -8.42
C LYS A 52 -6.25 1.71 -8.02
N GLY A 53 -5.15 1.86 -8.76
CA GLY A 53 -4.14 2.86 -8.46
C GLY A 53 -4.68 4.30 -8.48
N VAL A 54 -5.49 4.66 -9.49
CA VAL A 54 -6.12 5.98 -9.56
C VAL A 54 -7.12 6.19 -8.42
N ILE A 55 -7.94 5.18 -8.11
CA ILE A 55 -8.91 5.26 -7.00
C ILE A 55 -8.18 5.53 -5.67
N PHE A 56 -7.11 4.80 -5.37
CA PHE A 56 -6.36 5.00 -4.12
C PHE A 56 -5.58 6.31 -4.10
N LEU A 57 -5.01 6.71 -5.24
CA LEU A 57 -4.28 7.97 -5.40
C LEU A 57 -5.16 9.21 -5.19
N THR A 58 -6.46 9.11 -5.48
CA THR A 58 -7.39 10.23 -5.26
C THR A 58 -8.11 10.11 -3.93
N ALA A 59 -8.72 8.95 -3.64
CA ALA A 59 -9.60 8.80 -2.48
C ALA A 59 -8.84 8.98 -1.15
N LEU A 60 -7.66 8.39 -0.99
CA LEU A 60 -6.94 8.44 0.29
C LEU A 60 -6.37 9.83 0.58
N PRO A 61 -5.69 10.52 -0.35
CA PRO A 61 -5.26 11.90 -0.10
C PRO A 61 -6.42 12.87 0.09
N VAL A 62 -7.53 12.73 -0.65
CA VAL A 62 -8.72 13.57 -0.43
C VAL A 62 -9.30 13.35 0.96
N MET A 63 -9.42 12.08 1.37
CA MET A 63 -9.90 11.72 2.70
C MET A 63 -9.01 12.30 3.81
N PHE A 64 -7.68 12.25 3.64
CA PHE A 64 -6.71 12.84 4.55
C PHE A 64 -6.81 14.37 4.60
N VAL A 65 -6.90 15.03 3.44
CA VAL A 65 -7.06 16.49 3.34
C VAL A 65 -8.38 16.95 3.98
N ILE A 66 -9.47 16.21 3.80
CA ILE A 66 -10.73 16.47 4.52
C ILE A 66 -10.50 16.37 6.02
N GLY A 67 -9.75 15.37 6.50
CA GLY A 67 -9.39 15.24 7.91
C GLY A 67 -8.71 16.49 8.46
N LEU A 68 -7.72 17.01 7.74
CA LEU A 68 -7.04 18.27 8.10
C LEU A 68 -7.95 19.49 8.01
N TRP A 69 -8.81 19.57 6.99
CA TRP A 69 -9.75 20.67 6.79
C TRP A 69 -10.83 20.72 7.88
N LEU A 70 -11.17 19.57 8.47
CA LEU A 70 -12.07 19.44 9.61
C LEU A 70 -11.38 19.68 10.96
N GLU A 71 -10.20 20.32 10.95
CA GLU A 71 -9.39 20.65 12.12
C GLU A 71 -8.84 19.41 12.86
N GLY A 72 -8.70 18.27 12.17
CA GLY A 72 -8.06 17.09 12.72
C GLY A 72 -6.58 17.35 13.03
N ARG A 73 -6.09 16.73 14.13
CA ARG A 73 -4.68 16.76 14.48
C ARG A 73 -3.93 15.57 13.88
N LEU A 74 -2.65 15.78 13.59
CA LEU A 74 -1.70 14.70 13.38
C LEU A 74 -1.03 14.37 14.71
N PHE A 75 -1.19 13.12 15.13
CA PHE A 75 -0.76 12.68 16.45
C PHE A 75 0.77 12.57 16.52
N PRO A 76 1.39 13.06 17.61
CA PRO A 76 2.83 12.96 17.81
C PRO A 76 3.22 11.58 18.34
N PHE A 77 4.42 11.13 17.98
CA PHE A 77 5.05 9.99 18.67
C PHE A 77 5.58 10.46 20.03
N GLY A 78 4.99 9.94 21.11
CA GLY A 78 5.38 10.27 22.48
C GLY A 78 5.01 9.14 23.45
N SER A 79 5.62 9.16 24.63
CA SER A 79 5.57 8.05 25.59
C SER A 79 4.42 8.11 26.61
N GLY A 80 3.41 8.97 26.38
CA GLY A 80 2.35 9.23 27.38
C GLY A 80 1.16 8.28 27.31
N GLU A 81 0.71 7.90 26.11
CA GLU A 81 -0.56 7.20 25.91
C GLU A 81 -0.51 6.27 24.69
N LEU A 82 -0.86 4.99 24.88
CA LEU A 82 -0.83 3.98 23.81
C LEU A 82 -1.74 4.36 22.64
N LEU A 83 -2.95 4.84 22.90
CA LEU A 83 -3.90 5.21 21.85
C LEU A 83 -3.37 6.36 20.97
N VAL A 84 -2.70 7.35 21.57
CA VAL A 84 -2.04 8.43 20.84
C VAL A 84 -0.92 7.90 19.95
N MET A 85 -0.12 6.95 20.46
CA MET A 85 0.94 6.31 19.67
C MET A 85 0.38 5.49 18.51
N LEU A 86 -0.73 4.76 18.72
CA LEU A 86 -1.41 4.01 17.66
C LEU A 86 -2.01 4.95 16.61
N ALA A 87 -2.57 6.09 17.02
CA ALA A 87 -3.04 7.12 16.11
C ALA A 87 -1.89 7.74 15.31
N ALA A 88 -0.75 8.05 15.95
CA ALA A 88 0.44 8.55 15.26
C ALA A 88 0.99 7.54 14.24
N PHE A 89 0.94 6.24 14.57
CA PHE A 89 1.30 5.16 13.64
C PHE A 89 0.31 5.09 12.46
N ALA A 90 -0.98 5.23 12.71
CA ALA A 90 -1.99 5.30 11.66
C ALA A 90 -1.75 6.51 10.74
N ASP A 91 -1.49 7.70 11.30
CA ASP A 91 -1.19 8.91 10.55
C ASP A 91 0.03 8.73 9.64
N LEU A 92 1.09 8.10 10.14
CA LEU A 92 2.28 7.73 9.36
C LEU A 92 1.94 6.81 8.17
N GLY A 93 0.87 6.01 8.28
CA GLY A 93 0.33 5.20 7.20
C GLY A 93 -0.06 5.99 5.95
N ASN A 94 -0.37 7.28 6.09
CA ASN A 94 -0.68 8.14 4.95
C ASN A 94 0.54 8.43 4.05
N GLY A 95 1.77 8.14 4.48
CA GLY A 95 2.97 8.26 3.66
C GLY A 95 3.35 9.70 3.34
N LEU A 96 3.58 10.00 2.07
CA LEU A 96 4.00 11.34 1.61
C LEU A 96 3.01 12.46 2.01
N PRO A 97 1.67 12.32 1.86
CA PRO A 97 0.70 13.27 2.39
C PRO A 97 0.94 13.67 3.85
N TYR A 98 1.22 12.70 4.73
CA TYR A 98 1.54 12.97 6.14
C TYR A 98 2.81 13.80 6.27
N VAL A 99 3.90 13.42 5.58
CA VAL A 99 5.17 14.15 5.64
C VAL A 99 5.00 15.60 5.17
N LEU A 100 4.29 15.82 4.06
CA LEU A 100 4.01 17.15 3.52
C LEU A 100 3.19 18.00 4.50
N ALA A 101 2.15 17.41 5.12
CA ALA A 101 1.34 18.11 6.11
C ALA A 101 2.17 18.50 7.34
N ARG A 102 2.99 17.57 7.87
CA ARG A 102 3.85 17.83 9.03
C ARG A 102 4.90 18.91 8.77
N VAL A 103 5.57 18.88 7.62
CA VAL A 103 6.55 19.90 7.22
C VAL A 103 5.87 21.25 6.96
N GLY A 104 4.65 21.24 6.43
CA GLY A 104 3.84 22.43 6.19
C GLY A 104 3.21 23.03 7.46
N GLY A 105 3.39 22.43 8.63
CA GLY A 105 2.79 22.89 9.88
C GLY A 105 1.27 22.65 9.96
N PHE A 106 0.71 21.77 9.14
CA PHE A 106 -0.69 21.40 9.19
C PHE A 106 -0.96 20.32 10.25
N GLY A 107 -2.21 20.24 10.69
CA GLY A 107 -2.64 19.20 11.63
C GLY A 107 -2.17 19.43 13.06
N GLU A 108 -2.03 20.69 13.50
CA GLU A 108 -1.99 21.01 14.93
C GLU A 108 -3.30 20.62 15.62
N GLY A 109 -4.40 20.83 14.88
CA GLY A 109 -5.77 20.52 15.25
C GLY A 109 -6.38 21.53 16.24
N LEU A 110 -7.69 21.71 16.17
CA LEU A 110 -8.42 22.65 17.01
C LEU A 110 -9.47 21.90 17.85
N VAL A 111 -9.10 21.51 19.07
CA VAL A 111 -9.92 20.65 19.95
C VAL A 111 -11.31 21.22 20.26
N VAL A 112 -11.46 22.55 20.21
CA VAL A 112 -12.75 23.24 20.43
C VAL A 112 -13.67 23.20 19.22
N ALA A 113 -13.17 22.81 18.04
CA ALA A 113 -14.00 22.66 16.85
C ALA A 113 -14.90 21.43 16.98
N THR A 114 -16.18 21.58 16.65
CA THR A 114 -17.13 20.45 16.61
C THR A 114 -16.77 19.40 15.57
N THR A 115 -15.95 19.77 14.58
CA THR A 115 -15.47 18.89 13.51
C THR A 115 -14.22 18.11 13.90
N PHE A 116 -13.55 18.46 14.99
CA PHE A 116 -12.23 17.96 15.39
C PHE A 116 -12.15 16.42 15.40
N GLU A 117 -13.11 15.77 16.07
CA GLU A 117 -13.12 14.31 16.21
C GLU A 117 -13.38 13.60 14.88
N TYR A 118 -14.22 14.20 14.02
CA TYR A 118 -14.41 13.71 12.66
C TYR A 118 -13.13 13.87 11.83
N GLY A 119 -12.43 15.01 11.97
CA GLY A 119 -11.15 15.27 11.32
C GLY A 119 -10.10 14.23 11.66
N ASN A 120 -9.92 13.94 12.96
CA ASN A 120 -9.03 12.89 13.45
C ASN A 120 -9.39 11.53 12.84
N THR A 121 -10.68 11.19 12.82
CA THR A 121 -11.17 9.92 12.26
C THR A 121 -10.83 9.80 10.78
N PHE A 122 -11.03 10.86 9.99
CA PHE A 122 -10.69 10.89 8.57
C PHE A 122 -9.18 10.69 8.33
N ALA A 123 -8.32 11.37 9.10
CA ALA A 123 -6.86 11.25 8.97
C ALA A 123 -6.33 9.87 9.39
N ILE A 124 -6.82 9.33 10.50
CA ILE A 124 -6.43 8.00 11.02
C ILE A 124 -6.90 6.91 10.05
N VAL A 125 -8.17 6.93 9.65
CA VAL A 125 -8.73 5.87 8.80
C VAL A 125 -8.11 5.89 7.40
N SER A 126 -7.83 7.07 6.83
CA SER A 126 -7.13 7.15 5.54
C SER A 126 -5.74 6.50 5.60
N GLY A 127 -5.00 6.70 6.70
CA GLY A 127 -3.70 6.07 6.91
C GLY A 127 -3.79 4.55 7.08
N LEU A 128 -4.74 4.06 7.88
CA LEU A 128 -4.98 2.61 8.05
C LEU A 128 -5.40 1.95 6.73
N LEU A 129 -6.27 2.61 5.95
CA LEU A 129 -6.67 2.13 4.63
C LEU A 129 -5.48 2.10 3.69
N ASN A 130 -4.57 3.08 3.72
CA ASN A 130 -3.37 3.05 2.90
C ASN A 130 -2.46 1.86 3.27
N MET A 131 -2.35 1.49 4.55
CA MET A 131 -1.63 0.28 4.95
C MET A 131 -2.25 -0.99 4.34
N LEU A 132 -3.59 -1.08 4.27
CA LEU A 132 -4.26 -2.18 3.57
C LEU A 132 -3.98 -2.15 2.06
N VAL A 133 -3.92 -0.97 1.46
CA VAL A 133 -3.52 -0.80 0.05
C VAL A 133 -2.08 -1.28 -0.18
N CYS A 134 -1.16 -1.04 0.76
CA CYS A 134 0.20 -1.55 0.69
C CYS A 134 0.23 -3.09 0.69
N LEU A 135 -0.56 -3.72 1.56
CA LEU A 135 -0.70 -5.18 1.59
C LEU A 135 -1.36 -5.72 0.32
N ASP A 136 -2.36 -5.03 -0.24
CA ASP A 136 -2.95 -5.42 -1.53
C ASP A 136 -1.92 -5.32 -2.67
N ALA A 137 -1.11 -4.26 -2.72
CA ALA A 137 -0.05 -4.11 -3.71
C ALA A 137 1.00 -5.22 -3.59
N TYR A 138 1.38 -5.58 -2.36
CA TYR A 138 2.26 -6.70 -2.07
C TYR A 138 1.69 -8.03 -2.60
N ASP A 139 0.43 -8.33 -2.28
CA ASP A 139 -0.22 -9.58 -2.72
C ASP A 139 -0.42 -9.64 -4.24
N VAL A 140 -0.76 -8.52 -4.89
CA VAL A 140 -0.85 -8.43 -6.35
C VAL A 140 0.50 -8.69 -7.00
N ALA A 141 1.59 -8.15 -6.44
CA ALA A 141 2.94 -8.41 -6.94
C ALA A 141 3.39 -9.87 -6.77
N LEU A 142 2.89 -10.56 -5.74
CA LEU A 142 3.11 -12.00 -5.55
C LEU A 142 2.21 -12.88 -6.44
N GLY A 143 1.30 -12.30 -7.23
CA GLY A 143 0.38 -13.04 -8.09
C GLY A 143 -0.72 -13.78 -7.33
N ARG A 144 -1.03 -13.37 -6.10
CA ARG A 144 -2.11 -13.95 -5.28
C ARG A 144 -3.50 -13.42 -5.67
N LYS A 145 -3.58 -12.42 -6.56
CA LYS A 145 -4.77 -11.71 -7.08
C LYS A 145 -4.48 -11.16 -8.48
#